data_AF-A0A653TR32-F1
#
_entry.id   AF-A0A653TR32-F1
#
_cell.length_a   1.000
_cell.length_b   1.000
_cell.length_c   1.000
_cell.angle_alpha   90.00
_cell.angle_beta   90.00
_cell.angle_gamma   90.00
#
_symmetry.space_group_name_H-M   'P 1'
#
loop_
_entity.id
_entity.type
_entity.pdbx_description
1 polymer ?
#
loop_
_entity_poly.entity_id
_entity_poly.type
_entity_poly.pdbx_seq_one_letter_code
_entity_poly.pdbx_strand_id
1 'polypeptide(L)'
;MNARSRTNQLLYQAELLVTLPAGSDEHASARQMALEESALALFELALESLLREVTEHARLSEHRWTVLLAQDGPALAELQRLRDLKAQPESWLNWLEGQLERLHSDEGAARRETHNPAMIAVGNQAGLRQQLLDNLQAAKREIGALRETSLEW
;
A
#
# COMPACT_ATOMS: atom_id res chain seq x y z
N MET A 1 -5.95 20.59 -8.13
CA MET A 1 -5.59 19.76 -6.95
C MET A 1 -4.08 19.70 -6.86
N ASN A 2 -3.48 19.87 -5.68
CA ASN A 2 -2.04 19.66 -5.47
C ASN A 2 -1.75 18.18 -5.18
N ALA A 3 -0.49 17.75 -5.32
CA ALA A 3 -0.08 16.35 -5.13
C ALA A 3 -0.48 15.81 -3.74
N ARG A 4 -0.34 16.63 -2.70
CA ARG A 4 -0.77 16.32 -1.32
C ARG A 4 -2.25 15.94 -1.19
N SER A 5 -3.14 16.73 -1.80
CA SER A 5 -4.57 16.46 -1.80
C SER A 5 -4.89 15.15 -2.52
N ARG A 6 -4.18 14.84 -3.60
CA ARG A 6 -4.35 13.60 -4.35
C ARG A 6 -3.92 12.37 -3.53
N THR A 7 -2.77 12.43 -2.85
CA THR A 7 -2.29 11.37 -1.96
C THR A 7 -3.32 11.06 -0.88
N ASN A 8 -3.84 12.10 -0.21
CA ASN A 8 -4.85 11.94 0.84
C ASN A 8 -6.16 11.33 0.32
N GLN A 9 -6.60 11.77 -0.86
CA GLN A 9 -7.81 11.24 -1.48
C GLN A 9 -7.68 9.74 -1.78
N LEU A 10 -6.55 9.30 -2.33
CA LEU A 10 -6.31 7.90 -2.68
C LEU A 10 -6.23 7.01 -1.44
N LEU A 11 -5.53 7.44 -0.39
CA LEU A 11 -5.49 6.72 0.90
C LEU A 11 -6.89 6.57 1.52
N TYR A 12 -7.71 7.62 1.44
CA TYR A 12 -9.08 7.58 1.94
C TYR A 12 -9.96 6.65 1.09
N GLN A 13 -9.83 6.69 -0.24
CA GLN A 13 -10.58 5.78 -1.12
C GLN A 13 -10.21 4.32 -0.89
N ALA A 14 -8.93 4.00 -0.70
CA ALA A 14 -8.48 2.65 -0.36
C ALA A 14 -9.13 2.17 0.96
N GLU A 15 -9.08 2.99 2.01
CA GLU A 15 -9.72 2.68 3.29
C GLU A 15 -11.24 2.46 3.16
N LEU A 16 -11.93 3.30 2.38
CA LEU A 16 -13.35 3.11 2.10
C LEU A 16 -13.62 1.74 1.47
N LEU A 17 -12.85 1.33 0.45
CA LEU A 17 -13.03 0.02 -0.17
C LEU A 17 -12.83 -1.13 0.82
N VAL A 18 -11.81 -1.05 1.67
CA VAL A 18 -11.53 -2.10 2.67
C VAL A 18 -12.63 -2.17 3.75
N THR A 19 -13.34 -1.08 4.01
CA THR A 19 -14.44 -1.05 5.00
C THR A 19 -15.79 -1.47 4.43
N LEU A 20 -15.94 -1.55 3.10
CA LEU A 20 -17.18 -2.02 2.49
C LEU A 20 -17.52 -3.47 2.88
N PRO A 21 -18.78 -3.79 3.17
CA PRO A 21 -19.20 -5.16 3.42
C PRO A 21 -19.23 -5.95 2.11
N ALA A 22 -18.67 -7.16 2.12
CA ALA A 22 -18.76 -8.07 0.98
C ALA A 22 -20.16 -8.71 0.84
N GLY A 23 -21.03 -8.57 1.84
CA GLY A 23 -22.32 -9.26 1.91
C GLY A 23 -22.19 -10.70 2.41
N SER A 24 -23.28 -11.44 2.34
CA SER A 24 -23.37 -12.84 2.80
C SER A 24 -24.02 -13.77 1.77
N ASP A 25 -24.02 -13.35 0.50
CA ASP A 25 -24.50 -14.14 -0.64
C ASP A 25 -23.40 -15.07 -1.18
N GLU A 26 -23.73 -15.87 -2.19
CA GLU A 26 -22.80 -16.79 -2.87
C GLU A 26 -21.61 -16.09 -3.54
N HIS A 27 -21.69 -14.77 -3.74
CA HIS A 27 -20.63 -13.96 -4.33
C HIS A 27 -19.78 -13.23 -3.28
N ALA A 28 -20.08 -13.37 -1.99
CA ALA A 28 -19.41 -12.63 -0.93
C ALA A 28 -17.88 -12.82 -0.94
N SER A 29 -17.39 -14.04 -1.16
CA SER A 29 -15.94 -14.29 -1.24
C SER A 29 -15.28 -13.58 -2.43
N ALA A 30 -15.87 -13.68 -3.62
CA ALA A 30 -15.34 -13.03 -4.81
C ALA A 30 -15.38 -11.49 -4.68
N ARG A 31 -16.46 -10.96 -4.09
CA ARG A 31 -16.60 -9.53 -3.80
C ARG A 31 -15.54 -9.05 -2.80
N GLN A 32 -15.27 -9.83 -1.76
CA GLN A 32 -14.22 -9.52 -0.79
C GLN A 32 -12.84 -9.47 -1.47
N MET A 33 -12.51 -10.43 -2.34
CA MET A 33 -11.26 -10.43 -3.11
C MET A 33 -11.13 -9.19 -3.99
N ALA A 34 -12.18 -8.88 -4.75
CA ALA A 34 -12.20 -7.71 -5.62
C ALA A 34 -12.01 -6.40 -4.83
N LEU A 35 -12.63 -6.27 -3.66
CA LEU A 35 -12.46 -5.12 -2.77
C LEU A 35 -11.03 -5.03 -2.23
N GLU A 36 -10.43 -6.14 -1.83
CA GLU A 36 -9.05 -6.21 -1.33
C GLU A 36 -8.04 -5.80 -2.41
N GLU A 37 -8.14 -6.34 -3.61
CA GLU A 37 -7.23 -5.99 -4.72
C GLU A 37 -7.44 -4.55 -5.21
N SER A 38 -8.70 -4.10 -5.28
CA SER A 38 -9.00 -2.71 -5.63
C SER A 38 -8.43 -1.72 -4.61
N ALA A 39 -8.47 -2.07 -3.32
CA ALA A 39 -7.86 -1.28 -2.27
C ALA A 39 -6.33 -1.26 -2.39
N LEU A 40 -5.69 -2.40 -2.69
CA LEU A 40 -4.24 -2.45 -2.95
C LEU A 40 -3.84 -1.60 -4.15
N ALA A 41 -4.59 -1.66 -5.25
CA ALA A 41 -4.34 -0.83 -6.42
C ALA A 41 -4.46 0.69 -6.11
N LEU A 42 -5.44 1.08 -5.30
CA LEU A 42 -5.53 2.47 -4.82
C LEU A 42 -4.40 2.85 -3.88
N PHE A 43 -3.91 1.91 -3.07
CA PHE A 43 -2.77 2.13 -2.19
C PHE A 43 -1.46 2.30 -3.00
N GLU A 44 -1.29 1.55 -4.09
CA GLU A 44 -0.21 1.79 -5.06
C GLU A 44 -0.27 3.19 -5.66
N LEU A 45 -1.44 3.60 -6.16
CA LEU A 45 -1.60 4.94 -6.71
C LEU A 45 -1.34 6.02 -5.64
N ALA A 46 -1.70 5.77 -4.38
CA ALA A 46 -1.38 6.66 -3.28
C ALA A 46 0.13 6.75 -3.04
N LEU A 47 0.87 5.63 -3.12
CA LEU A 47 2.33 5.60 -3.03
C LEU A 47 2.97 6.39 -4.17
N GLU A 48 2.54 6.21 -5.41
CA GLU A 48 3.06 6.99 -6.55
C GLU A 48 2.75 8.49 -6.41
N SER A 49 1.55 8.83 -5.92
CA SER A 49 1.17 10.22 -5.63
C SER A 49 2.04 10.82 -4.51
N LEU A 50 2.32 10.06 -3.45
CA LEU A 50 3.23 10.47 -2.37
C LEU A 50 4.63 10.72 -2.91
N LEU A 51 5.15 9.83 -3.75
CA LEU A 51 6.47 9.98 -4.34
C LEU A 51 6.56 11.26 -5.16
N ARG A 52 5.56 11.54 -6.01
CA ARG A 52 5.48 12.81 -6.76
C ARG A 52 5.41 14.04 -5.85
N GLU A 53 4.69 13.93 -4.74
CA GLU A 53 4.58 14.98 -3.74
C GLU A 53 5.94 15.29 -3.10
N VAL A 54 6.66 14.27 -2.61
CA VAL A 54 7.94 14.48 -1.91
C VAL A 54 9.10 14.77 -2.87
N THR A 55 8.96 14.46 -4.15
CA THR A 55 9.97 14.77 -5.18
C THR A 55 9.58 15.94 -6.09
N GLU A 56 8.56 16.73 -5.74
CA GLU A 56 8.00 17.80 -6.60
C GLU A 56 9.08 18.76 -7.12
N HIS A 57 10.07 19.10 -6.29
CA HIS A 57 11.14 20.03 -6.62
C HIS A 57 12.34 19.38 -7.33
N ALA A 58 12.42 18.05 -7.37
CA ALA A 58 13.60 17.33 -7.83
C ALA A 58 13.67 17.12 -9.35
N ARG A 59 12.64 17.54 -10.11
CA ARG A 59 12.56 17.46 -11.58
C ARG A 59 12.96 16.09 -12.14
N LEU A 60 12.50 15.02 -11.49
CA LEU A 60 12.80 13.65 -11.89
C LEU A 60 12.09 13.32 -13.22
N SER A 61 12.75 12.52 -14.06
CA SER A 61 12.20 12.05 -15.35
C SER A 61 11.29 10.84 -15.20
N GLU A 62 11.39 10.11 -14.09
CA GLU A 62 10.68 8.88 -13.79
C GLU A 62 10.09 8.95 -12.38
N HIS A 63 8.89 8.42 -12.19
CA HIS A 63 8.14 8.48 -10.94
C HIS A 63 7.58 7.13 -10.46
N ARG A 64 7.86 6.04 -11.19
CA ARG A 64 7.53 4.68 -10.77
C ARG A 64 8.20 4.38 -9.43
N TRP A 65 7.43 3.84 -8.50
CA TRP A 65 7.91 3.54 -7.15
C TRP A 65 9.06 2.52 -7.15
N THR A 66 9.05 1.56 -8.08
CA THR A 66 10.12 0.57 -8.24
C THR A 66 11.46 1.20 -8.58
N VAL A 67 11.47 2.33 -9.28
CA VAL A 67 12.69 3.08 -9.62
C VAL A 67 13.08 4.01 -8.48
N LEU A 68 12.12 4.75 -7.93
CA LEU A 68 12.40 5.74 -6.89
C LEU A 68 12.81 5.11 -5.55
N LEU A 69 12.28 3.92 -5.23
CA LEU A 69 12.57 3.19 -4.00
C LEU A 69 13.61 2.07 -4.18
N ALA A 70 14.21 1.95 -5.36
CA ALA A 70 15.37 1.07 -5.56
C ALA A 70 16.57 1.55 -4.72
N GLN A 71 17.47 0.64 -4.34
CA GLN A 71 18.66 0.98 -3.54
C GLN A 71 19.56 2.01 -4.24
N ASP A 72 19.63 1.95 -5.58
CA ASP A 72 20.38 2.84 -6.45
C ASP A 72 19.53 3.99 -7.03
N GLY A 73 18.33 4.21 -6.49
CA GLY A 73 17.46 5.30 -6.90
C GLY A 73 18.02 6.69 -6.57
N PRO A 74 17.31 7.78 -6.95
CA PRO A 74 17.81 9.14 -6.76
C PRO A 74 18.19 9.46 -5.30
N ALA A 75 19.28 10.20 -5.13
CA ALA A 75 19.82 10.60 -3.83
C ALA A 75 19.08 11.82 -3.24
N LEU A 76 17.80 11.62 -2.90
CA LEU A 76 16.97 12.59 -2.19
C LEU A 76 16.72 12.12 -0.76
N ALA A 77 16.75 13.04 0.21
CA ALA A 77 16.63 12.70 1.62
C ALA A 77 15.29 12.02 1.94
N GLU A 78 14.20 12.50 1.35
CA GLU A 78 12.85 11.94 1.49
C GLU A 78 12.76 10.53 0.92
N LEU A 79 13.36 10.30 -0.25
CA LEU A 79 13.43 8.96 -0.84
C LEU A 79 14.30 8.02 0.01
N GLN A 80 15.40 8.51 0.59
CA GLN A 80 16.22 7.71 1.49
C GLN A 80 15.42 7.28 2.73
N ARG A 81 14.68 8.19 3.36
CA ARG A 81 13.81 7.83 4.50
C ARG A 81 12.76 6.80 4.13
N LEU A 82 12.15 6.91 2.95
CA LEU A 82 11.21 5.90 2.46
C LEU A 82 11.89 4.56 2.17
N ARG A 83 13.13 4.55 1.67
CA ARG A 83 13.91 3.31 1.51
C ARG A 83 14.26 2.68 2.86
N ASP A 84 14.66 3.50 3.84
CA ASP A 84 14.94 3.03 5.19
C ASP A 84 13.68 2.45 5.86
N LEU A 85 12.52 3.05 5.61
CA LEU A 85 11.22 2.52 6.03
C LEU A 85 10.90 1.20 5.32
N LYS A 86 11.04 1.14 4.00
CA LYS A 86 10.86 -0.08 3.18
C LYS A 86 11.77 -1.23 3.62
N ALA A 87 12.97 -0.94 4.14
CA ALA A 87 13.90 -1.94 4.63
C ALA A 87 13.50 -2.55 5.99
N GLN A 88 12.59 -1.91 6.74
CA GLN A 88 12.07 -2.42 8.01
C GLN A 88 10.98 -3.48 7.73
N PRO A 89 11.16 -4.75 8.13
CA PRO A 89 10.21 -5.83 7.82
C PRO A 89 8.78 -5.62 8.32
N GLU A 90 8.65 -4.92 9.45
CA GLU A 90 7.37 -4.57 10.07
C GLU A 90 6.72 -3.31 9.50
N SER A 91 7.36 -2.62 8.55
CA SER A 91 6.81 -1.39 8.00
C SER A 91 5.69 -1.65 6.99
N TRP A 92 4.78 -0.68 6.91
CA TRP A 92 3.72 -0.70 5.92
C TRP A 92 4.24 -0.72 4.49
N LEU A 93 5.42 -0.12 4.25
CA LEU A 93 5.98 0.00 2.90
C LEU A 93 6.66 -1.30 2.47
N ASN A 94 7.30 -2.02 3.41
CA ASN A 94 7.79 -3.38 3.15
C ASN A 94 6.63 -4.33 2.85
N TRP A 95 5.59 -4.31 3.69
CA TRP A 95 4.40 -5.11 3.49
C TRP A 95 3.70 -4.78 2.16
N LEU A 96 3.58 -3.49 1.82
CA LEU A 96 2.94 -3.06 0.58
C LEU A 96 3.70 -3.54 -0.65
N GLU A 97 5.02 -3.40 -0.69
CA GLU A 97 5.85 -3.90 -1.79
C GLU A 97 5.54 -5.39 -2.07
N GLY A 98 5.58 -6.24 -1.05
CA GLY A 98 5.25 -7.65 -1.21
C GLY A 98 3.82 -7.90 -1.69
N GLN A 99 2.84 -7.07 -1.30
CA GLN A 99 1.49 -7.19 -1.84
C GLN A 99 1.37 -6.69 -3.29
N LEU A 100 2.12 -5.67 -3.69
CA LEU A 100 2.13 -5.16 -5.06
C LEU A 100 2.79 -6.14 -6.01
N GLU A 101 3.87 -6.80 -5.61
CA GLU A 101 4.47 -7.91 -6.37
C GLU A 101 3.44 -9.02 -6.62
N ARG A 102 2.65 -9.39 -5.60
CA ARG A 102 1.57 -10.37 -5.75
C ARG A 102 0.43 -9.86 -6.62
N LEU A 103 0.04 -8.59 -6.48
CA LEU A 103 -1.01 -7.95 -7.26
C LEU A 103 -0.67 -7.90 -8.75
N HIS A 104 0.60 -7.64 -9.08
CA HIS A 104 1.09 -7.60 -10.46
C HIS A 104 1.41 -8.98 -11.04
N SER A 105 1.40 -10.03 -10.22
CA SER A 105 1.57 -11.42 -10.68
C SER A 105 0.27 -12.00 -11.25
N ASP A 106 0.39 -13.09 -12.00
CA ASP A 106 -0.77 -13.83 -12.54
C ASP A 106 -1.67 -14.43 -11.44
N GLU A 107 -1.15 -14.53 -10.21
CA GLU A 107 -1.85 -15.15 -9.09
C GLU A 107 -2.82 -14.18 -8.40
N GLY A 108 -2.56 -12.87 -8.43
CA GLY A 108 -3.30 -11.87 -7.68
C GLY A 108 -2.99 -11.87 -6.17
N ALA A 109 -3.19 -10.72 -5.51
CA ALA A 109 -2.87 -10.55 -4.09
C ALA A 109 -3.95 -11.17 -3.16
N ALA A 110 -5.20 -11.22 -3.61
CA ALA A 110 -6.30 -11.76 -2.81
C ALA A 110 -6.53 -13.26 -3.00
N ARG A 111 -5.68 -13.94 -3.78
CA ARG A 111 -5.77 -15.39 -3.96
C ARG A 111 -5.58 -16.09 -2.63
N ARG A 112 -6.59 -16.86 -2.26
CA ARG A 112 -6.58 -17.75 -1.09
C ARG A 112 -6.24 -19.14 -1.61
N GLU A 113 -5.19 -19.76 -1.07
CA GLU A 113 -5.00 -21.20 -1.29
C GLU A 113 -6.25 -21.92 -0.76
N THR A 114 -6.86 -22.77 -1.59
CA THR A 114 -7.98 -23.61 -1.20
C THR A 114 -7.48 -24.61 -0.15
N HIS A 115 -7.54 -24.21 1.12
CA HIS A 115 -7.19 -25.08 2.23
C HIS A 115 -8.10 -26.32 2.19
N ASN A 116 -7.47 -27.48 2.11
CA ASN A 116 -8.15 -28.77 2.14
C ASN A 116 -9.03 -28.84 3.41
N PRO A 117 -10.35 -29.10 3.30
CA PRO A 117 -11.28 -29.06 4.44
C PRO A 117 -10.96 -30.06 5.56
N ALA A 118 -10.02 -30.99 5.35
CA ALA A 118 -9.52 -31.93 6.36
C ALA A 118 -8.42 -31.35 7.28
N MET A 119 -7.96 -30.11 7.06
CA MET A 119 -6.83 -29.53 7.77
C MET A 119 -7.28 -28.29 8.55
N ILE A 120 -7.39 -28.40 9.87
CA ILE A 120 -7.58 -27.23 10.75
C ILE A 120 -6.23 -26.49 10.79
N ALA A 121 -6.07 -25.50 9.93
CA ALA A 121 -4.96 -24.56 10.02
C ALA A 121 -5.19 -23.65 11.24
N VAL A 122 -4.65 -24.07 12.38
CA VAL A 122 -4.43 -23.17 13.51
C VAL A 122 -3.18 -22.34 13.17
N GLY A 123 -3.37 -21.15 12.61
CA GLY A 123 -2.25 -20.35 12.11
C GLY A 123 -2.57 -18.90 11.73
N ASN A 124 -2.87 -18.07 12.74
CA ASN A 124 -2.33 -16.71 12.89
C ASN A 124 -2.31 -15.73 11.69
N GLN A 125 -3.37 -15.59 10.89
CA GLN A 125 -3.41 -14.55 9.86
C GLN A 125 -4.64 -13.66 10.03
N ALA A 126 -4.41 -12.44 10.52
CA ALA A 126 -5.32 -11.34 10.20
C ALA A 126 -5.58 -11.40 8.68
N GLY A 127 -6.85 -11.52 8.27
CA GLY A 127 -7.18 -11.60 6.84
C GLY A 127 -6.61 -10.40 6.10
N LEU A 128 -6.34 -10.55 4.79
CA LEU A 128 -5.76 -9.49 3.95
C LEU A 128 -6.46 -8.13 4.17
N ARG A 129 -7.79 -8.12 4.32
CA ARG A 129 -8.58 -6.96 4.74
C ARG A 129 -8.06 -6.24 6.00
N GLN A 130 -7.81 -6.98 7.07
CA GLN A 130 -7.35 -6.42 8.33
C GLN A 130 -5.92 -5.89 8.19
N GLN A 131 -5.04 -6.66 7.53
CA GLN A 131 -3.68 -6.20 7.23
C GLN A 131 -3.69 -4.91 6.39
N LEU A 132 -4.59 -4.81 5.41
CA LEU A 132 -4.80 -3.61 4.61
C LEU A 132 -5.19 -2.41 5.48
N LEU A 133 -6.15 -2.57 6.39
CA LEU A 133 -6.54 -1.49 7.31
C LEU A 133 -5.38 -1.05 8.18
N ASP A 134 -4.67 -1.99 8.81
CA ASP A 134 -3.57 -1.71 9.73
C ASP A 134 -2.44 -0.95 9.01
N ASN A 135 -2.07 -1.41 7.81
CA ASN A 135 -1.03 -0.79 6.99
C ASN A 135 -1.46 0.55 6.39
N LEU A 136 -2.73 0.74 6.03
CA LEU A 136 -3.26 2.06 5.62
C LEU A 136 -3.20 3.06 6.77
N GLN A 137 -3.54 2.66 8.00
CA GLN A 137 -3.42 3.54 9.17
C GLN A 137 -1.96 3.87 9.48
N ALA A 138 -1.07 2.88 9.40
CA ALA A 138 0.36 3.09 9.57
C ALA A 138 0.90 4.08 8.52
N ALA A 139 0.57 3.87 7.24
CA ALA A 139 0.98 4.78 6.17
C ALA A 139 0.51 6.21 6.39
N LYS A 140 -0.77 6.42 6.77
CA LYS A 140 -1.28 7.77 7.05
C LYS A 140 -0.51 8.48 8.16
N ARG A 141 -0.12 7.76 9.23
CA ARG A 141 0.69 8.32 10.32
C ARG A 141 2.09 8.68 9.86
N GLU A 142 2.79 7.74 9.22
CA GLU A 142 4.16 7.95 8.75
C GLU A 142 4.25 9.05 7.68
N ILE A 143 3.28 9.12 6.77
CA ILE A 143 3.19 10.18 5.76
C ILE A 143 2.95 11.55 6.43
N GLY A 144 2.14 11.58 7.50
CA GLY A 144 1.96 12.78 8.32
C GLY A 144 3.29 13.27 8.89
N ALA A 145 4.02 12.38 9.57
CA ALA A 145 5.33 12.67 10.15
C ALA A 145 6.36 13.11 9.09
N LEU A 146 6.40 12.42 7.94
CA LEU A 146 7.29 12.77 6.83
C LEU A 146 7.04 14.22 6.37
N ARG A 147 5.78 14.60 6.18
CA ARG A 147 5.41 15.95 5.75
C ARG A 147 5.73 17.03 6.78
N GLU A 148 5.57 16.74 8.06
CA GLU A 148 5.96 17.67 9.13
C GLU A 148 7.46 17.95 9.08
N THR A 149 8.27 16.90 8.95
CA THR A 149 9.72 17.07 8.84
C THR A 149 10.18 17.72 7.54
N SER A 150 9.40 17.69 6.46
CA SER A 150 9.71 18.42 5.22
C SER A 150 9.40 19.92 5.28
N LEU A 151 8.61 20.37 6.26
CA LEU A 151 8.31 21.80 6.47
C LEU A 151 9.38 22.53 7.31
N GLU A 152 10.29 21.79 7.94
CA GLU A 152 11.37 22.34 8.78
C GLU A 152 12.64 22.72 7.98
N TRP A 153 12.65 22.53 6.67
CA TRP A 153 13.76 22.82 5.74
C TRP A 153 13.35 23.83 4.65
#